data_AF-A0A7Y0AIV6-F1
#
_entry.id   AF-A0A7Y0AIV6-F1
#
_cell.length_a   1.000
_cell.length_b   1.000
_cell.length_c   1.000
_cell.angle_alpha   90.00
_cell.angle_beta   90.00
_cell.angle_gamma   90.00
#
_symmetry.space_group_name_H-M   'P 1'
#
loop_
_entity.id
_entity.type
_entity.pdbx_description
1 polymer ?
#
loop_
_entity_poly.entity_id
_entity_poly.type
_entity_poly.pdbx_seq_one_letter_code
_entity_poly.pdbx_strand_id
1 'polypeptide(L)'
;MPIYDLNRGINKPVEFKGLVGSNIYFLVAGIGLVFTLFVTCYLLGLPLVLTVLVTFLAGGGMWAGVFALNRRYGEHGLMKAAARRSSPKYITNRHSRLFQRLNEDPTSRA
;
A
#
# COMPACT_ATOMS: atom_id res chain seq x y z
N MET A 1 -16.17 28.40 -25.88
CA MET A 1 -15.86 27.27 -24.98
C MET A 1 -15.87 27.81 -23.56
N PRO A 2 -16.62 27.22 -22.61
CA PRO A 2 -16.60 27.70 -21.24
C PRO A 2 -15.19 27.49 -20.65
N ILE A 3 -14.70 28.48 -19.93
CA ILE A 3 -13.44 28.40 -19.18
C ILE A 3 -13.82 27.82 -17.81
N TYR A 4 -13.69 26.52 -17.66
CA TYR A 4 -13.86 25.85 -16.37
C TYR A 4 -12.51 25.76 -15.65
N ASP A 5 -12.49 26.16 -14.38
CA ASP A 5 -11.35 25.93 -13.50
C ASP A 5 -11.25 24.43 -13.20
N LEU A 6 -10.30 23.77 -13.87
CA LEU A 6 -10.04 22.36 -13.64
C LEU A 6 -9.28 22.20 -12.32
N ASN A 7 -9.99 21.74 -11.29
CA ASN A 7 -9.43 21.58 -9.95
C ASN A 7 -8.46 20.36 -9.91
N ARG A 8 -7.16 20.61 -10.10
CA ARG A 8 -6.10 19.59 -10.32
C ARG A 8 -5.78 18.70 -9.10
N GLY A 9 -6.60 18.73 -8.05
CA GLY A 9 -6.46 17.95 -6.82
C GLY A 9 -7.50 16.83 -6.65
N ILE A 10 -8.53 16.79 -7.49
CA ILE A 10 -9.58 15.77 -7.42
C ILE A 10 -8.97 14.40 -7.77
N ASN A 11 -9.19 13.38 -6.94
CA ASN A 11 -8.61 12.02 -7.01
C ASN A 11 -7.10 11.89 -6.73
N LYS A 12 -6.43 12.90 -6.17
CA LYS A 12 -5.08 12.64 -5.65
C LYS A 12 -5.15 11.67 -4.47
N PRO A 13 -4.29 10.64 -4.44
CA PRO A 13 -4.23 9.73 -3.31
C PRO A 13 -3.83 10.47 -2.04
N VAL A 14 -4.19 9.93 -0.88
CA VAL A 14 -3.80 10.52 0.40
C VAL A 14 -2.28 10.43 0.53
N GLU A 15 -1.62 11.58 0.56
CA GLU A 15 -0.17 11.71 0.75
C GLU A 15 0.12 12.34 2.11
N PHE A 16 0.99 11.70 2.89
CA PHE A 16 1.46 12.22 4.17
C PHE A 16 2.97 12.41 4.12
N LYS A 17 3.44 13.64 3.88
CA LYS A 17 4.87 13.98 3.71
C LYS A 17 5.62 13.04 2.75
N GLY A 18 5.02 12.74 1.60
CA GLY A 18 5.59 11.83 0.59
C GLY A 18 5.36 10.34 0.84
N LEU A 19 4.70 9.96 1.94
CA LEU A 19 4.15 8.62 2.16
C LEU A 19 2.79 8.51 1.45
N VAL A 20 2.69 7.66 0.44
CA VAL A 20 1.49 7.61 -0.43
C VAL A 20 0.68 6.34 -0.17
N GLY A 21 -0.64 6.52 -0.05
CA GLY A 21 -1.65 5.46 0.03
C GLY A 21 -1.41 4.42 1.12
N SER A 22 -1.38 3.14 0.76
CA SER A 22 -1.47 2.02 1.71
C SER A 22 -0.33 1.95 2.74
N ASN A 23 0.84 2.55 2.46
CA ASN A 23 1.99 2.57 3.38
C ASN A 23 1.69 3.31 4.70
N ILE A 24 0.70 4.21 4.72
CA ILE A 24 0.26 4.91 5.93
C ILE A 24 -0.30 3.92 6.95
N TYR A 25 -1.02 2.87 6.52
CA TYR A 25 -1.56 1.85 7.42
C TYR A 25 -0.45 1.06 8.11
N PHE A 26 0.63 0.74 7.40
CA PHE A 26 1.80 0.07 8.00
C PHE A 26 2.49 0.95 9.04
N LEU A 27 2.56 2.27 8.81
CA LEU A 27 3.09 3.21 9.79
C LEU A 27 2.24 3.22 11.07
N VAL A 28 0.92 3.36 10.95
CA VAL A 28 -0.01 3.38 12.08
C VAL A 28 0.02 2.07 12.86
N ALA A 29 -0.08 0.94 12.17
CA ALA A 29 0.01 -0.38 12.78
C ALA A 29 1.36 -0.58 13.50
N GLY A 30 2.44 -0.11 12.87
CA GLY A 30 3.77 -0.18 13.43
C GLY A 30 3.94 0.64 14.72
N ILE A 31 3.40 1.85 14.79
CA ILE A 31 3.39 2.65 16.02
C ILE A 31 2.68 1.89 17.15
N GLY A 32 1.53 1.27 16.85
CA GLY A 32 0.83 0.41 17.79
C GLY A 32 1.70 -0.74 18.29
N LEU A 33 2.41 -1.43 17.39
CA LEU A 33 3.31 -2.53 17.72
C LEU A 33 4.47 -2.08 18.61
N VAL A 34 5.12 -0.96 18.30
CA VAL A 34 6.22 -0.42 19.12
C VAL A 34 5.73 -0.02 20.51
N PHE A 35 4.53 0.56 20.62
CA PHE A 35 3.91 0.85 21.89
C PHE A 35 3.62 -0.43 22.70
N THR A 36 3.01 -1.45 22.08
CA THR A 36 2.77 -2.73 22.74
C THR A 36 4.09 -3.40 23.18
N LEU A 37 5.14 -3.31 22.36
CA LEU A 37 6.48 -3.79 22.71
C LEU A 37 7.02 -3.08 23.96
N PHE A 38 6.93 -1.75 24.01
CA PHE A 38 7.35 -0.96 25.17
C PHE A 38 6.62 -1.40 26.44
N VAL A 39 5.28 -1.45 26.38
CA VAL A 39 4.43 -1.84 27.52
C VAL A 39 4.79 -3.25 27.99
N THR A 40 4.93 -4.19 27.06
CA THR A 40 5.28 -5.59 27.38
C THR A 40 6.65 -5.66 28.05
N CYS A 41 7.67 -5.02 27.49
CA CYS A 41 9.00 -4.99 28.08
C CYS A 41 9.01 -4.37 29.48
N TYR A 42 8.28 -3.27 29.68
CA TYR A 42 8.17 -2.61 30.97
C TYR A 42 7.47 -3.50 32.01
N LEU A 43 6.37 -4.16 31.64
CA LEU A 43 5.64 -5.07 32.54
C LEU A 43 6.45 -6.32 32.92
N LEU A 44 7.37 -6.76 32.07
CA LEU A 44 8.32 -7.85 32.38
C LEU A 44 9.41 -7.43 33.38
N GLY A 45 9.46 -6.16 33.80
CA GLY A 45 10.45 -5.65 34.75
C GLY A 45 11.82 -5.36 34.12
N LEU A 46 11.90 -5.22 32.79
CA LEU A 46 13.14 -4.81 32.14
C LEU A 46 13.53 -3.39 32.57
N PRO A 47 14.84 -3.11 32.77
CA PRO A 47 15.31 -1.78 33.12
C PRO A 47 14.81 -0.73 32.12
N LEU A 48 14.31 0.41 32.60
CA LEU A 48 13.71 1.46 31.77
C LEU A 48 14.63 1.87 30.62
N VAL A 49 15.92 2.07 30.89
CA VAL A 49 16.93 2.46 29.88
C VAL A 49 17.00 1.42 28.76
N LEU A 50 16.98 0.13 29.09
CA LEU A 50 17.02 -0.95 28.11
C LEU A 50 15.74 -0.98 27.29
N THR A 51 14.57 -0.88 27.94
CA THR A 51 13.26 -0.85 27.28
C THR A 51 13.14 0.33 26.30
N VAL A 52 13.61 1.52 26.70
CA VAL A 52 13.66 2.71 25.84
C VAL A 52 14.60 2.49 24.67
N LEU A 53 15.80 1.95 24.87
CA LEU A 53 16.73 1.67 23.77
C LEU A 53 16.14 0.69 22.75
N VAL A 54 15.57 -0.42 23.21
CA VAL A 54 14.97 -1.44 22.34
C VAL A 54 13.82 -0.85 21.52
N THR A 55 12.93 -0.10 22.17
CA THR A 55 11.75 0.48 21.52
C THR A 55 12.10 1.62 20.59
N PHE A 56 13.12 2.42 20.91
CA PHE A 56 13.64 3.45 20.02
C PHE A 56 14.26 2.85 18.75
N LEU A 57 15.10 1.82 18.89
CA LEU A 57 15.70 1.13 17.75
C LEU A 57 14.63 0.43 16.89
N ALA A 58 13.65 -0.22 17.52
CA ALA A 58 12.53 -0.86 16.83
C ALA A 58 11.68 0.17 16.06
N GLY A 59 11.34 1.30 16.71
CA GLY A 59 10.59 2.39 16.08
C GLY A 59 11.34 3.04 14.93
N GLY A 60 12.63 3.33 15.11
CA GLY A 60 13.48 3.89 14.06
C GLY A 60 13.65 2.95 12.87
N GLY A 61 13.91 1.66 13.13
CA GLY A 61 14.03 0.62 12.10
C GLY A 61 12.74 0.40 11.33
N MET A 62 11.60 0.35 12.03
CA MET A 62 10.28 0.30 11.42
C MET A 62 10.02 1.52 10.53
N TRP A 63 10.31 2.73 11.03
CA TRP A 63 10.12 3.96 10.28
C TRP A 63 10.95 3.99 9.00
N ALA A 64 12.24 3.66 9.09
CA ALA A 64 13.12 3.52 7.94
C ALA A 64 12.62 2.46 6.95
N GLY A 65 12.16 1.32 7.46
CA GLY A 65 11.60 0.23 6.65
C GLY A 65 10.36 0.66 5.85
N VAL A 66 9.40 1.32 6.49
CA VAL A 66 8.17 1.80 5.83
C VAL A 66 8.50 2.85 4.76
N PHE A 67 9.42 3.79 5.03
CA PHE A 67 9.85 4.76 4.03
C PHE A 67 10.62 4.14 2.87
N ALA A 68 11.47 3.14 3.14
CA ALA A 68 12.16 2.38 2.09
C ALA A 68 11.15 1.63 1.21
N LEU A 69 10.12 1.02 1.81
CA LEU A 69 9.06 0.32 1.10
C LEU A 69 8.25 1.27 0.22
N ASN A 70 7.88 2.43 0.77
CA ASN A 70 7.17 3.48 0.06
C ASN A 70 7.97 3.99 -1.14
N ARG A 71 9.28 4.22 -1.00
CA ARG A 71 10.15 4.63 -2.13
C ARG A 71 10.28 3.55 -3.19
N ARG A 72 10.34 2.28 -2.79
CA ARG A 72 10.56 1.15 -3.72
C ARG A 72 9.31 0.77 -4.52
N TYR A 73 8.14 0.81 -3.89
CA TYR A 73 6.90 0.30 -4.48
C TYR A 73 5.86 1.39 -4.76
N GLY A 74 5.99 2.58 -4.19
CA GLY A 74 4.98 3.62 -4.30
C GLY A 74 3.61 3.16 -3.77
N GLU A 75 2.55 3.80 -4.24
CA GLU A 75 1.19 3.57 -3.74
C GLU A 75 0.65 2.16 -4.03
N HIS A 76 0.81 1.70 -5.27
CA HIS A 76 0.19 0.47 -5.78
C HIS A 76 1.19 -0.68 -5.97
N GLY A 77 2.49 -0.46 -5.77
CA GLY A 77 3.50 -1.46 -6.11
C GLY A 77 3.50 -2.68 -5.20
N LEU A 78 3.14 -2.52 -3.93
CA LEU A 78 2.97 -3.67 -3.01
C LEU A 78 1.82 -4.56 -3.47
N MET A 79 0.70 -3.94 -3.87
CA MET A 79 -0.46 -4.68 -4.38
C MET A 79 -0.15 -5.38 -5.70
N LYS A 80 0.57 -4.71 -6.62
CA LYS A 80 1.04 -5.31 -7.87
C LYS A 80 2.03 -6.45 -7.63
N ALA A 81 2.94 -6.31 -6.66
CA ALA A 81 3.90 -7.36 -6.30
C ALA A 81 3.20 -8.59 -5.71
N ALA A 82 2.19 -8.38 -4.85
CA ALA A 82 1.36 -9.45 -4.32
C ALA A 82 0.55 -10.13 -5.43
N ALA A 83 -0.07 -9.35 -6.33
CA ALA A 83 -0.85 -9.87 -7.46
C ALA A 83 -0.01 -10.68 -8.45
N ARG A 84 1.25 -10.29 -8.69
CA ARG A 84 2.19 -11.07 -9.52
C ARG A 84 2.46 -12.47 -8.92
N ARG A 85 2.31 -12.63 -7.61
CA ARG A 85 2.51 -13.91 -6.94
C ARG A 85 1.28 -14.83 -7.06
N SER A 86 0.09 -14.25 -7.20
CA SER A 86 -1.17 -14.96 -7.40
C SER A 86 -1.55 -15.12 -8.88
N SER A 87 -0.81 -14.53 -9.82
CA SER A 87 -1.13 -14.65 -11.24
C SER A 87 -0.87 -16.08 -11.77
N PRO A 88 -1.79 -16.67 -12.54
CA PRO A 88 -1.61 -17.98 -13.16
C PRO A 88 -0.43 -17.98 -14.15
N LYS A 89 0.32 -19.08 -14.21
CA LYS A 89 1.47 -19.22 -15.13
C LYS A 89 1.09 -19.13 -16.61
N TYR A 90 -0.11 -19.55 -16.95
CA TYR A 90 -0.62 -19.55 -18.32
C TYR A 90 -2.12 -19.30 -18.29
N ILE A 91 -2.56 -18.37 -19.14
CA ILE A 91 -3.96 -18.17 -19.47
C ILE A 91 -4.12 -18.78 -20.86
N THR A 92 -4.72 -19.97 -20.94
CA THR A 92 -5.05 -20.60 -22.23
C THR A 92 -6.52 -20.36 -22.52
N ASN A 93 -6.82 -19.79 -23.68
CA ASN A 93 -8.18 -19.71 -24.18
C ASN A 93 -8.37 -20.77 -25.26
N ARG A 94 -9.27 -21.74 -25.00
CA ARG A 94 -9.61 -22.82 -25.92
C ARG A 94 -10.82 -22.50 -26.82
N HIS A 95 -11.48 -21.36 -26.59
CA HIS A 95 -12.70 -20.97 -27.31
C HIS A 95 -12.60 -19.52 -27.81
N SER A 96 -12.57 -19.37 -29.15
CA SER A 96 -12.53 -18.06 -29.82
C SER A 96 -13.81 -17.22 -29.63
N ARG A 97 -14.92 -17.87 -29.23
CA ARG A 97 -16.24 -17.22 -29.06
C ARG A 97 -16.23 -16.04 -28.09
N LEU A 98 -15.35 -16.06 -27.09
CA LEU A 98 -15.29 -15.03 -26.05
C LEU A 98 -14.81 -13.67 -26.59
N PHE A 99 -14.01 -13.67 -27.66
CA PHE A 99 -13.46 -12.45 -28.27
C PHE A 99 -14.22 -11.99 -29.52
N GLN A 100 -15.08 -12.85 -30.10
CA GLN A 100 -15.83 -12.52 -31.33
C GLN A 100 -16.83 -11.39 -31.14
N ARG A 101 -17.37 -11.22 -29.92
CA ARG A 101 -18.39 -10.19 -29.63
C ARG A 101 -17.83 -8.86 -29.14
N LEU A 102 -16.50 -8.72 -28.98
CA LEU A 102 -15.91 -7.44 -28.54
C LEU A 102 -15.91 -6.36 -29.63
N ASN A 103 -16.02 -6.74 -30.91
CA ASN A 103 -16.10 -5.80 -32.03
C ASN A 103 -17.54 -5.52 -32.48
N GLU A 104 -18.55 -6.13 -31.84
CA GLU A 104 -19.94 -5.84 -32.17
C GLU A 104 -20.38 -4.60 -31.38
N ASP A 105 -20.58 -3.48 -32.08
CA ASP A 105 -21.11 -2.26 -31.48
C ASP A 105 -22.57 -2.54 -31.06
N PRO A 106 -22.93 -2.50 -29.76
CA PRO A 106 -24.25 -2.90 -29.28
C PRO A 106 -25.39 -2.07 -29.90
N THR A 107 -25.05 -0.87 -30.36
CA THR A 107 -25.92 0.13 -30.96
C THR A 107 -26.11 -0.03 -32.46
N SER A 108 -25.37 -0.89 -33.15
CA SER A 108 -25.50 -1.11 -34.60
C SER A 108 -26.71 -1.96 -35.00
N ARG A 109 -27.44 -2.52 -34.03
CA ARG A 109 -28.62 -3.39 -34.25
C ARG A 109 -29.96 -2.72 -33.91
N ALA A 110 -29.97 -1.41 -33.69
CA ALA A 110 -31.19 -0.62 -33.45
C ALA A 110 -31.65 0.10 -34.71
#